data_AF-A0A9P0EG52-F1
#
_entry.id   AF-A0A9P0EG52-F1
#
_cell.length_a   1.000
_cell.length_b   1.000
_cell.length_c   1.000
_cell.angle_alpha   90.00
_cell.angle_beta   90.00
_cell.angle_gamma   90.00
#
_symmetry.space_group_name_H-M   'P 1'
#
loop_
_entity.id
_entity.type
_entity.pdbx_description
1 polymer ?
#
loop_
_entity_poly.entity_id
_entity_poly.type
_entity_poly.pdbx_seq_one_letter_code
_entity_poly.pdbx_strand_id
1 'polypeptide(L)'
;MESSSAGHAQSVANSAGKVRILLQTVTHLVPGSERHEKLDFVLNIVCQHHWQRDFDFEQERWSSYRDDFGLDKRRCFFLIDHHGYDHTIQEEQVPVIWYEWTGESLIRLNQDLPSKVLKELKKWPFTWEGRKFHRVPKGQDGEYHPKDRRKIIQSKRRLGIPISEHDLEFLREYSEHA
;
A
#
# COMPACT_ATOMS: atom_id res chain seq x y z
N MET A 1 -26.11 47.51 11.85
CA MET A 1 -25.61 46.96 13.11
C MET A 1 -26.71 46.04 13.58
N GLU A 2 -26.60 44.71 13.65
CA GLU A 2 -25.45 43.83 13.88
C GLU A 2 -25.40 42.68 12.85
N SER A 3 -24.25 42.03 12.86
CA SER A 3 -23.72 41.08 11.88
C SER A 3 -23.89 39.63 12.33
N SER A 4 -23.54 38.73 11.40
CA SER A 4 -23.00 37.37 11.63
C SER A 4 -23.97 36.23 11.96
N SER A 5 -23.76 35.02 11.46
CA SER A 5 -22.84 34.53 10.43
C SER A 5 -23.29 33.13 10.06
N ALA A 6 -23.16 32.82 8.78
CA ALA A 6 -23.43 31.52 8.19
C ALA A 6 -22.68 30.39 8.93
N GLY A 7 -23.43 29.35 9.30
CA GLY A 7 -22.87 28.06 9.65
C GLY A 7 -22.08 27.52 8.48
N HIS A 8 -20.77 27.39 8.67
CA HIS A 8 -19.86 26.73 7.73
C HIS A 8 -20.25 25.26 7.59
N ALA A 9 -21.01 24.94 6.54
CA ALA A 9 -20.93 23.62 5.94
C ALA A 9 -19.50 23.48 5.40
N GLN A 10 -18.68 22.66 6.06
CA GLN A 10 -17.37 22.26 5.54
C GLN A 10 -17.58 21.45 4.26
N SER A 11 -17.64 22.18 3.15
CA SER A 11 -17.40 21.68 1.80
C SER A 11 -16.02 21.03 1.79
N VAL A 12 -15.97 19.70 1.97
CA VAL A 12 -14.77 18.92 1.70
C VAL A 12 -14.52 19.06 0.20
N ALA A 13 -13.54 19.88 -0.15
CA ALA A 13 -13.15 20.09 -1.52
C ALA A 13 -12.87 18.74 -2.18
N ASN A 14 -13.64 18.43 -3.23
CA ASN A 14 -13.19 17.59 -4.33
C ASN A 14 -11.87 18.19 -4.82
N SER A 15 -10.74 17.81 -4.24
CA SER A 15 -9.47 18.28 -4.77
C SER A 15 -9.23 17.51 -6.05
N ALA A 16 -9.61 18.12 -7.18
CA ALA A 16 -9.19 17.70 -8.52
C ALA A 16 -7.66 17.85 -8.74
N GLY A 17 -6.89 18.00 -7.65
CA GLY A 17 -5.44 18.18 -7.63
C GLY A 17 -4.75 16.96 -7.02
N LYS A 18 -3.43 16.94 -7.14
CA LYS A 18 -2.59 15.85 -6.64
C LYS A 18 -2.76 15.69 -5.13
N VAL A 19 -2.88 14.46 -4.67
CA VAL A 19 -3.07 14.14 -3.25
C VAL A 19 -2.44 12.80 -2.93
N ARG A 20 -1.90 12.71 -1.72
CA ARG A 20 -1.35 11.48 -1.15
C ARG A 20 -2.29 10.98 -0.06
N ILE A 21 -2.69 9.73 -0.17
CA ILE A 21 -3.54 9.05 0.80
C ILE A 21 -2.70 8.00 1.51
N LEU A 22 -2.55 8.16 2.82
CA LEU A 22 -2.09 7.08 3.70
C LEU A 22 -3.33 6.36 4.24
N LEU A 23 -3.44 5.06 3.96
CA LEU A 23 -4.38 4.18 4.62
C LEU A 23 -3.66 3.34 5.67
N GLN A 24 -4.19 3.32 6.90
CA GLN A 24 -3.82 2.37 7.94
C GLN A 24 -4.92 1.32 8.11
N THR A 25 -4.55 0.07 8.34
CA THR A 25 -5.50 -0.98 8.77
C THR A 25 -4.79 -2.13 9.49
N VAL A 26 -5.51 -3.22 9.73
CA VAL A 26 -4.99 -4.48 10.28
C VAL A 26 -5.24 -5.60 9.28
N THR A 27 -4.26 -6.48 9.08
CA THR A 27 -4.22 -7.48 7.99
C THR A 27 -5.50 -8.34 7.84
N HIS A 28 -6.10 -8.79 8.95
CA HIS A 28 -7.31 -9.62 8.91
C HIS A 28 -8.61 -8.85 8.67
N LEU A 29 -8.60 -7.53 8.84
CA LEU A 29 -9.76 -6.67 8.59
C LEU A 29 -9.92 -6.35 7.10
N VAL A 30 -8.89 -6.60 6.28
CA VAL A 30 -8.94 -6.39 4.84
C VAL A 30 -9.72 -7.53 4.17
N PRO A 31 -10.87 -7.27 3.53
CA PRO A 31 -11.64 -8.27 2.80
C PRO A 31 -10.84 -8.92 1.67
N GLY A 32 -11.18 -10.16 1.34
CA GLY A 32 -10.49 -10.95 0.33
C GLY A 32 -9.83 -12.20 0.94
N SER A 33 -9.82 -13.26 0.14
CA SER A 33 -9.20 -14.54 0.47
C SER A 33 -7.72 -14.56 0.10
N GLU A 34 -7.39 -13.99 -1.06
CA GLU A 34 -6.02 -13.92 -1.56
C GLU A 34 -5.43 -12.51 -1.46
N ARG A 35 -4.09 -12.42 -1.54
CA ARG A 35 -3.39 -11.13 -1.49
C ARG A 35 -3.86 -10.16 -2.58
N HIS A 36 -4.09 -10.64 -3.80
CA HIS A 36 -4.47 -9.77 -4.91
C HIS A 36 -5.86 -9.15 -4.65
N GLU A 37 -6.85 -9.94 -4.23
CA GLU A 37 -8.19 -9.46 -3.84
C GLU A 37 -8.13 -8.43 -2.71
N LYS A 38 -7.29 -8.67 -1.70
CA LYS A 38 -7.09 -7.74 -0.57
C LYS A 38 -6.50 -6.41 -1.03
N LEU A 39 -5.56 -6.44 -1.97
CA LEU A 39 -4.98 -5.23 -2.56
C LEU A 39 -6.02 -4.49 -3.40
N ASP A 40 -6.74 -5.19 -4.27
CA ASP A 40 -7.79 -4.61 -5.11
C ASP A 40 -8.86 -3.93 -4.25
N PHE A 41 -9.30 -4.58 -3.16
CA PHE A 41 -10.19 -3.96 -2.18
C PHE A 41 -9.62 -2.65 -1.63
N VAL A 42 -8.38 -2.67 -1.13
CA VAL A 42 -7.76 -1.51 -0.50
C VAL A 42 -7.65 -0.33 -1.46
N LEU A 43 -7.23 -0.61 -2.69
CA LEU A 43 -7.08 0.42 -3.72
C LEU A 43 -8.46 1.00 -4.08
N ASN A 44 -9.46 0.14 -4.31
CA ASN A 44 -10.78 0.58 -4.71
C ASN A 44 -11.54 1.29 -3.58
N ILE A 45 -11.51 0.82 -2.33
CA ILE A 45 -12.28 1.44 -1.25
C ILE A 45 -11.84 2.88 -0.99
N VAL A 46 -10.54 3.14 -1.11
CA VAL A 46 -9.99 4.50 -0.98
C VAL A 46 -10.45 5.36 -2.16
N CYS A 47 -10.32 4.84 -3.39
CA CYS A 47 -10.69 5.61 -4.57
C CYS A 47 -12.19 5.88 -4.66
N GLN A 48 -13.03 4.91 -4.30
CA GLN A 48 -14.48 5.05 -4.28
C GLN A 48 -14.90 6.07 -3.22
N HIS A 49 -14.27 6.03 -2.04
CA HIS A 49 -14.58 6.99 -0.97
C HIS A 49 -14.13 8.42 -1.31
N HIS A 50 -12.96 8.58 -1.93
CA HIS A 50 -12.36 9.90 -2.14
C HIS A 50 -12.72 10.54 -3.49
N TRP A 51 -12.78 9.73 -4.56
CA TRP A 51 -13.00 10.18 -5.95
C TRP A 51 -14.26 9.60 -6.59
N GLN A 52 -15.06 8.79 -5.89
CA GLN A 52 -16.30 8.19 -6.42
C GLN A 52 -16.05 7.31 -7.66
N ARG A 53 -14.87 6.68 -7.75
CA ARG A 53 -14.50 5.74 -8.83
C ARG A 53 -13.54 4.67 -8.35
N ASP A 54 -13.35 3.63 -9.14
CA ASP A 54 -12.33 2.62 -8.90
C ASP A 54 -10.91 3.16 -9.14
N PHE A 55 -9.92 2.38 -8.71
CA PHE A 55 -8.51 2.70 -8.88
C PHE A 55 -8.12 2.71 -10.37
N ASP A 56 -7.36 3.73 -10.78
CA ASP A 56 -6.88 3.92 -12.15
C ASP A 56 -5.35 3.96 -12.17
N PHE A 57 -4.74 2.94 -12.78
CA PHE A 57 -3.28 2.84 -12.92
C PHE A 57 -2.65 3.95 -13.76
N GLU A 58 -3.43 4.69 -14.55
CA GLU A 58 -2.94 5.84 -15.32
C GLU A 58 -2.86 7.12 -14.45
N GLN A 59 -3.65 7.19 -13.38
CA GLN A 59 -3.77 8.38 -12.53
C GLN A 59 -3.19 8.19 -11.12
N GLU A 60 -3.12 6.95 -10.65
CA GLU A 60 -2.64 6.59 -9.32
C GLU A 60 -1.41 5.68 -9.32
N ARG A 61 -0.61 5.85 -8.28
CA ARG A 61 0.43 4.91 -7.86
C ARG A 61 0.09 4.38 -6.48
N TRP A 62 0.64 3.21 -6.16
CA TRP A 62 0.48 2.67 -4.82
C TRP A 62 1.72 1.94 -4.31
N SER A 63 1.82 1.84 -2.99
CA SER A 63 2.83 1.07 -2.27
C SER A 63 2.23 0.52 -0.97
N SER A 64 2.73 -0.62 -0.50
CA SER A 64 2.32 -1.22 0.78
C SER A 64 3.49 -1.35 1.74
N TYR A 65 3.17 -1.34 3.03
CA TYR A 65 4.11 -1.63 4.10
C TYR A 65 3.46 -2.56 5.13
N ARG A 66 4.13 -3.70 5.40
CA ARG A 66 3.66 -4.75 6.32
C ARG A 66 2.31 -5.35 5.93
N ASP A 67 2.01 -5.44 4.64
CA ASP A 67 0.88 -6.22 4.10
C ASP A 67 1.14 -7.74 4.19
N ASP A 68 1.65 -8.20 5.34
CA ASP A 68 1.90 -9.59 5.65
C ASP A 68 0.56 -10.31 5.91
N PHE A 69 -0.30 -10.42 4.89
CA PHE A 69 -1.67 -10.94 5.01
C PHE A 69 -1.76 -12.40 5.47
N GLY A 70 -0.67 -13.16 5.38
CA GLY A 70 -0.57 -14.49 5.98
C GLY A 70 -0.40 -14.47 7.51
N LEU A 71 -0.27 -13.28 8.11
CA LEU A 71 -0.20 -13.06 9.55
C LEU A 71 -1.43 -12.30 10.04
N ASP A 72 -2.04 -12.80 11.11
CA ASP A 72 -3.19 -12.15 11.75
C ASP A 72 -2.75 -10.96 12.63
N LYS A 73 -3.67 -10.02 12.85
CA LYS A 73 -3.55 -8.86 13.77
C LYS A 73 -2.30 -8.00 13.56
N ARG A 74 -1.79 -7.90 12.32
CA ARG A 74 -0.67 -7.03 11.99
C ARG A 74 -1.17 -5.69 11.46
N ARG A 75 -0.66 -4.59 12.02
CA ARG A 75 -0.90 -3.26 11.45
C ARG A 75 -0.15 -3.14 10.13
N CYS A 76 -0.88 -2.78 9.08
CA CYS A 76 -0.36 -2.56 7.74
C CYS A 76 -0.76 -1.18 7.22
N PHE A 77 -0.03 -0.72 6.22
CA PHE A 77 -0.19 0.60 5.64
C PHE A 77 -0.15 0.53 4.13
N PHE A 78 -0.96 1.36 3.49
CA PHE A 78 -1.00 1.51 2.05
C PHE A 78 -0.90 2.98 1.71
N LEU A 79 -0.06 3.29 0.74
CA LEU A 79 0.10 4.63 0.21
C LEU A 79 -0.52 4.64 -1.17
N ILE A 80 -1.47 5.56 -1.40
CA ILE A 80 -2.16 5.75 -2.68
C ILE A 80 -2.00 7.19 -3.08
N ASP A 81 -1.57 7.38 -4.31
CA ASP A 81 -0.79 8.53 -4.67
C ASP A 81 -1.34 9.02 -6.02
N HIS A 82 -2.24 10.01 -5.97
CA HIS A 82 -2.95 10.54 -7.14
C HIS A 82 -2.17 11.69 -7.76
N HIS A 83 -1.77 11.52 -9.02
CA HIS A 83 -1.08 12.53 -9.81
C HIS A 83 -1.91 13.03 -11.01
N GLY A 84 -3.10 12.48 -11.25
CA GLY A 84 -3.87 12.76 -12.47
C GLY A 84 -3.07 12.44 -13.73
N TYR A 85 -3.43 13.04 -14.87
CA TYR A 85 -2.76 12.81 -16.15
C TYR A 85 -1.45 13.60 -16.32
N ASP A 86 -1.14 14.51 -15.39
CA ASP A 86 0.10 15.27 -15.38
C ASP A 86 1.16 14.58 -14.51
N HIS A 87 2.21 14.06 -15.14
CA HIS A 87 3.29 13.38 -14.43
C HIS A 87 4.46 14.31 -14.02
N THR A 88 4.33 15.63 -14.15
CA THR A 88 5.47 16.58 -14.09
C THR A 88 5.67 17.34 -12.77
N ILE A 89 4.77 17.18 -11.78
CA ILE A 89 4.85 18.01 -10.56
C ILE A 89 6.06 17.64 -9.70
N GLN A 90 6.78 18.68 -9.29
CA GLN A 90 7.76 18.64 -8.21
C GLN A 90 7.05 18.25 -6.90
N GLU A 91 7.45 17.11 -6.35
CA GLU A 91 6.75 16.29 -5.35
C GLU A 91 6.62 16.94 -3.95
N GLU A 92 7.17 18.13 -3.74
CA GLU A 92 7.46 18.69 -2.41
C GLU A 92 6.24 19.31 -1.70
N GLN A 93 5.09 19.50 -2.37
CA GLN A 93 3.89 20.13 -1.79
C GLN A 93 2.58 19.36 -2.02
N VAL A 94 2.61 18.02 -2.02
CA VAL A 94 1.38 17.22 -2.12
C VAL A 94 0.74 17.05 -0.73
N PRO A 95 -0.53 17.44 -0.54
CA PRO A 95 -1.23 17.22 0.73
C PRO A 95 -1.34 15.73 1.04
N VAL A 96 -1.20 15.38 2.33
CA VAL A 96 -1.37 14.02 2.82
C VAL A 96 -2.69 13.91 3.58
N ILE A 97 -3.55 12.99 3.16
CA ILE A 97 -4.78 12.60 3.83
C ILE A 97 -4.56 11.25 4.49
N TRP A 98 -5.02 11.11 5.73
CA TRP A 98 -4.89 9.87 6.49
C TRP A 98 -6.26 9.23 6.73
N TYR A 99 -6.40 7.98 6.30
CA TYR A 99 -7.56 7.14 6.56
C TYR A 99 -7.21 5.92 7.40
N GLU A 100 -8.23 5.41 8.09
CA GLU A 100 -8.22 4.10 8.74
C GLU A 100 -9.36 3.23 8.21
N TRP A 101 -9.06 1.99 7.83
CA TRP A 101 -10.08 0.97 7.58
C TRP A 101 -10.28 0.11 8.83
N THR A 102 -11.50 0.13 9.36
CA THR A 102 -11.87 -0.53 10.63
C THR A 102 -12.33 -1.97 10.48
N GLY A 103 -12.43 -2.49 9.25
CA GLY A 103 -13.14 -3.74 8.94
C GLY A 103 -14.58 -3.51 8.48
N GLU A 104 -15.14 -2.33 8.76
CA GLU A 104 -16.53 -1.99 8.42
C GLU A 104 -16.62 -0.69 7.63
N SER A 105 -15.81 0.31 7.97
CA SER A 105 -15.86 1.62 7.34
C SER A 105 -14.48 2.25 7.20
N LEU A 106 -14.38 3.15 6.21
CA LEU A 106 -13.21 3.99 5.99
C LEU A 106 -13.41 5.32 6.70
N ILE A 107 -12.54 5.63 7.68
CA ILE A 107 -12.67 6.80 8.54
C ILE A 107 -11.50 7.75 8.27
N ARG A 108 -11.80 9.04 8.04
CA ARG A 108 -10.76 10.08 7.94
C ARG A 108 -10.22 10.41 9.33
N LEU A 109 -8.91 10.33 9.50
CA LEU A 109 -8.22 10.74 10.71
C LEU A 109 -7.83 12.22 10.58
N ASN A 110 -8.47 13.09 11.36
CA ASN A 110 -8.24 14.55 11.33
C ASN A 110 -7.06 15.00 12.22
N GLN A 111 -6.16 14.09 12.55
CA GLN A 111 -4.98 14.36 13.39
C GLN A 111 -3.73 14.45 12.53
N ASP A 112 -2.74 15.21 13.02
CA ASP A 112 -1.46 15.27 12.35
C ASP A 112 -0.77 13.90 12.32
N LEU A 113 -0.14 13.60 11.19
CA LEU A 113 0.66 12.39 11.08
C LEU A 113 1.86 12.48 12.03
N PRO A 114 2.20 11.39 12.74
CA PRO A 114 3.41 11.35 13.55
C PRO A 114 4.63 11.74 12.72
N SER A 115 5.51 12.58 13.27
CA SER A 115 6.68 13.12 12.57
C SER A 115 7.58 12.04 11.95
N LYS A 116 7.68 10.87 12.58
CA LYS A 116 8.40 9.70 12.06
C LYS A 116 7.76 9.17 10.77
N VAL A 117 6.43 9.09 10.72
CA VAL A 117 5.69 8.64 9.54
C VAL A 117 5.88 9.66 8.41
N LEU A 118 5.74 10.96 8.69
CA LEU A 118 6.00 12.01 7.69
C LEU A 118 7.43 11.93 7.11
N LYS A 119 8.44 11.71 7.96
CA LYS A 119 9.82 11.52 7.50
C LYS A 119 9.98 10.29 6.61
N GLU A 120 9.31 9.19 6.93
CA GLU A 120 9.33 8.00 6.07
C GLU A 120 8.59 8.26 4.75
N LEU A 121 7.42 8.88 4.78
CA LEU A 121 6.66 9.21 3.56
C LEU A 121 7.44 10.12 2.60
N LYS A 122 8.35 10.97 3.11
CA LYS A 122 9.28 11.76 2.29
C LYS A 122 10.37 10.91 1.60
N LYS A 123 10.69 9.73 2.13
CA LYS A 123 11.70 8.82 1.56
C LYS A 123 11.14 7.87 0.52
N TRP A 124 9.86 7.54 0.58
CA TRP A 124 9.21 6.66 -0.37
C TRP A 124 8.82 7.49 -1.60
N PRO A 125 9.58 7.37 -2.69
CA PRO A 125 9.45 8.30 -3.79
C PRO A 125 8.23 7.94 -4.62
N PHE A 126 7.60 8.99 -5.14
CA PHE A 126 6.80 8.88 -6.35
C PHE A 126 7.70 8.78 -7.59
N THR A 127 9.02 8.93 -7.50
CA THR A 127 9.89 8.85 -8.69
C THR A 127 10.03 7.42 -9.22
N TRP A 128 10.04 7.30 -10.55
CA TRP A 128 10.37 6.06 -11.27
C TRP A 128 11.72 5.47 -10.82
N GLU A 129 12.63 6.32 -10.33
CA GLU A 129 13.96 5.98 -9.86
C GLU A 129 13.98 5.21 -8.51
N GLY A 130 12.94 5.36 -7.68
CA GLY A 130 12.77 4.55 -6.48
C GLY A 130 12.41 3.11 -6.74
N ARG A 131 11.93 2.79 -7.96
CA ARG A 131 11.66 1.42 -8.42
C ARG A 131 12.94 0.65 -8.78
N LYS A 132 14.06 0.93 -8.11
CA LYS A 132 15.15 -0.04 -8.08
C LYS A 132 14.70 -1.21 -7.22
N PHE A 133 13.86 -2.07 -7.80
CA PHE A 133 13.60 -3.39 -7.26
C PHE A 133 14.96 -4.07 -7.13
N HIS A 134 15.42 -4.23 -5.91
CA HIS A 134 16.61 -5.03 -5.63
C HIS A 134 16.20 -6.47 -5.92
N ARG A 135 16.32 -6.87 -7.19
CA ARG A 135 16.12 -8.25 -7.58
C ARG A 135 17.25 -9.03 -6.92
N VAL A 136 16.88 -10.05 -6.15
CA VAL A 136 17.86 -10.99 -5.66
C VAL A 136 18.60 -11.56 -6.88
N PRO A 137 19.94 -11.52 -6.91
CA PRO A 137 20.67 -12.02 -8.05
C PRO A 137 20.41 -13.53 -8.21
N LYS A 138 20.21 -13.94 -9.46
CA LYS A 138 20.15 -15.35 -9.85
C LYS A 138 21.57 -15.83 -10.17
N GLY A 139 21.81 -17.12 -10.00
CA GLY A 139 23.02 -17.79 -10.46
C GLY A 139 23.14 -17.77 -11.98
N GLN A 140 24.28 -18.28 -12.49
CA GLN A 140 24.54 -18.37 -13.93
C GLN A 140 23.54 -19.29 -14.65
N ASP A 141 22.96 -20.25 -13.93
CA ASP A 141 21.89 -21.15 -14.36
C ASP A 141 20.49 -20.50 -14.38
N GLY A 142 20.37 -19.26 -13.92
CA GLY A 142 19.09 -18.56 -13.79
C GLY A 142 18.28 -18.95 -12.55
N GLU A 143 18.83 -19.78 -11.68
CA GLU A 143 18.20 -20.22 -10.43
C GLU A 143 18.62 -19.37 -9.23
N TYR A 144 17.79 -19.34 -8.20
CA TYR A 144 18.15 -18.69 -6.95
C TYR A 144 19.03 -19.61 -6.11
N HIS A 145 20.06 -19.06 -5.46
CA HIS A 145 20.78 -19.80 -4.44
C HIS A 145 19.78 -20.34 -3.39
N PRO A 146 19.93 -21.58 -2.89
CA PRO A 146 18.89 -22.20 -2.06
C PRO A 146 18.46 -21.37 -0.84
N LYS A 147 19.41 -20.69 -0.17
CA LYS A 147 19.11 -19.79 0.96
C LYS A 147 18.19 -18.63 0.57
N ASP A 148 18.35 -18.08 -0.63
CA ASP A 148 17.56 -16.97 -1.11
C ASP A 148 16.20 -17.41 -1.61
N ARG A 149 16.14 -18.57 -2.30
CA ARG A 149 14.87 -19.19 -2.68
C ARG A 149 13.99 -19.47 -1.46
N ARG A 150 14.56 -19.99 -0.36
CA ARG A 150 13.83 -20.13 0.92
C ARG A 150 13.29 -18.82 1.44
N LYS A 151 14.08 -17.73 1.43
CA LYS A 151 13.62 -16.40 1.88
C LYS A 151 12.46 -15.91 1.02
N ILE A 152 12.50 -16.15 -0.29
CA ILE A 152 11.41 -15.82 -1.21
C ILE A 152 10.15 -16.61 -0.84
N ILE A 153 10.25 -17.92 -0.61
CA ILE A 153 9.12 -18.78 -0.21
C ILE A 153 8.54 -18.33 1.14
N GLN A 154 9.39 -18.02 2.12
CA GLN A 154 8.97 -17.46 3.41
C GLN A 154 8.27 -16.11 3.28
N SER A 155 8.71 -15.27 2.32
CA SER A 155 8.06 -14.00 2.00
C SER A 155 6.68 -14.23 1.39
N LYS A 156 6.56 -15.13 0.40
CA LYS A 156 5.26 -15.52 -0.19
C LYS A 156 4.26 -15.95 0.88
N ARG A 157 4.69 -16.83 1.79
CA ARG A 157 3.86 -17.28 2.92
C ARG A 157 3.42 -16.12 3.81
N ARG A 158 4.34 -15.22 4.19
CA ARG A 158 4.01 -14.04 5.01
C ARG A 158 3.00 -13.12 4.31
N LEU A 159 3.15 -12.95 3.01
CA LEU A 159 2.24 -12.18 2.17
C LEU A 159 0.88 -12.88 1.93
N GLY A 160 0.69 -14.12 2.40
CA GLY A 160 -0.53 -14.89 2.15
C GLY A 160 -0.66 -15.38 0.69
N ILE A 161 0.46 -15.46 -0.04
CA ILE A 161 0.51 -15.98 -1.40
C ILE A 161 0.59 -17.51 -1.32
N PRO A 162 -0.26 -18.26 -2.07
CA PRO A 162 -0.16 -19.71 -2.15
C PRO A 162 1.23 -20.18 -2.56
N ILE A 163 1.72 -21.24 -1.90
CA ILE A 163 3.01 -21.85 -2.23
C ILE A 163 2.77 -22.86 -3.36
N SER A 164 3.53 -22.73 -4.45
CA SER A 164 3.41 -23.63 -5.61
C SER A 164 4.00 -25.01 -5.32
N GLU A 165 3.60 -26.02 -6.09
CA GLU A 165 4.15 -27.36 -6.01
C GLU A 165 5.67 -27.38 -6.18
N HIS A 166 6.20 -26.63 -7.16
CA HIS A 166 7.64 -26.48 -7.36
C HIS A 166 8.37 -25.88 -6.14
N ASP A 167 7.74 -24.97 -5.39
CA ASP A 167 8.32 -24.44 -4.15
C ASP A 167 8.26 -25.46 -3.01
N LEU A 168 7.22 -26.30 -2.96
CA LEU A 168 7.11 -27.40 -2.00
C LEU A 168 8.16 -28.49 -2.27
N GLU A 169 8.34 -28.88 -3.54
CA GLU A 169 9.37 -29.83 -3.98
C GLU A 169 10.76 -29.33 -3.62
N PHE A 170 11.06 -28.06 -3.92
CA PHE A 170 12.32 -27.43 -3.53
C PHE A 170 12.56 -27.50 -2.01
N LEU A 171 11.54 -27.23 -1.19
CA LEU A 171 11.66 -27.33 0.27
C LEU A 171 11.89 -28.76 0.76
N ARG A 172 11.39 -29.78 0.04
CA ARG A 172 11.63 -31.20 0.35
C ARG A 172 13.05 -31.62 -0.02
N GLU A 173 13.51 -31.24 -1.21
CA GLU A 173 14.85 -31.58 -1.71
C GLU A 173 15.96 -30.93 -0.87
N TYR A 174 15.78 -29.65 -0.54
CA TYR A 174 16.68 -28.92 0.32
C TYR A 174 16.04 -28.83 1.71
N SER A 175 15.99 -29.88 2.51
CA SER A 175 15.54 -29.74 3.91
C SER A 175 16.60 -28.98 4.74
N GLU A 176 16.22 -28.27 5.81
CA GLU A 176 17.19 -27.64 6.74
C GLU A 176 17.81 -28.66 7.72
N HIS A 177 17.47 -29.93 7.58
CA HIS A 177 17.91 -31.04 8.43
C HIS A 177 18.79 -32.01 7.61
N ALA A 178 20.04 -31.63 7.38
CA ALA A 178 21.16 -32.52 7.05
C ALA A 178 22.41 -32.03 7.78
#